data_AF-A0A849H7Q2-F1
#
_entry.id   AF-A0A849H7Q2-F1
#
_cell.length_a   1.000
_cell.length_b   1.000
_cell.length_c   1.000
_cell.angle_alpha   90.00
_cell.angle_beta   90.00
_cell.angle_gamma   90.00
#
_symmetry.space_group_name_H-M   'P 1'
#
loop_
_entity.id
_entity.type
_entity.pdbx_description
1 polymer ?
#
loop_
_entity_poly.entity_id
_entity_poly.type
_entity_poly.pdbx_seq_one_letter_code
_entity_poly.pdbx_strand_id
1 'polypeptide(L)'
;AIQIIVYAGAIMVLFLFVIMLLNLGHDYQKDLKGGVWAIFAFMVAGGMAGFLARQVGGIEALPIYQNAQGGEAIDALIRSQGAVGAIAHPLYTDYVFAFELTGILLLVAIVGALALAKRRV
;
A
#
# COMPACT_ATOMS: atom_id res chain seq x y z
N ALA A 1 -1.00 -9.20 -9.99
CA ALA A 1 0.05 -8.88 -10.97
C ALA A 1 0.71 -7.51 -10.70
N ILE A 2 -0.06 -6.41 -10.65
CA ILE A 2 0.47 -5.04 -10.47
C ILE A 2 1.38 -4.91 -9.24
N GLN A 3 1.03 -5.52 -8.10
CA GLN A 3 1.87 -5.47 -6.91
C GLN A 3 3.28 -6.04 -7.15
N ILE A 4 3.38 -7.15 -7.88
CA ILE A 4 4.69 -7.73 -8.21
C ILE A 4 5.45 -6.79 -9.15
N ILE A 5 4.79 -6.25 -10.18
CA ILE A 5 5.45 -5.39 -11.17
C ILE A 5 5.94 -4.08 -10.55
N VAL A 6 5.09 -3.39 -9.78
CA VAL A 6 5.40 -2.06 -9.23
C VAL A 6 6.21 -2.18 -7.95
N TYR A 7 5.69 -2.92 -6.96
CA TYR A 7 6.34 -2.98 -5.65
C TYR A 7 7.61 -3.82 -5.72
N ALA A 8 7.51 -5.08 -6.15
CA ALA A 8 8.69 -5.93 -6.20
C ALA A 8 9.63 -5.56 -7.37
N GLY A 9 9.09 -5.22 -8.55
CA GLY A 9 9.87 -4.98 -9.75
C GLY A 9 10.55 -3.61 -9.83
N ALA A 10 9.88 -2.53 -9.43
CA ALA A 10 10.45 -1.19 -9.51
C ALA A 10 10.96 -0.70 -8.15
N ILE A 11 10.11 -0.71 -7.12
CA ILE A 11 10.42 -0.08 -5.82
C ILE A 11 11.48 -0.88 -5.07
N MET A 12 11.27 -2.18 -4.88
CA MET A 12 12.22 -3.02 -4.13
C MET A 12 13.57 -3.12 -4.84
N VAL A 13 13.60 -3.23 -6.17
CA VAL A 13 14.88 -3.26 -6.92
C VAL A 13 15.65 -1.96 -6.75
N LEU A 14 15.00 -0.79 -6.80
CA LEU A 14 15.65 0.49 -6.54
C LEU A 14 16.22 0.56 -5.11
N PHE A 15 15.46 0.12 -4.11
CA PHE A 15 15.93 0.06 -2.72
C PHE A 15 17.14 -0.85 -2.58
N LEU A 16 17.09 -2.06 -3.13
CA LEU A 16 18.19 -3.02 -3.10
C LEU A 16 19.45 -2.46 -3.77
N PHE A 17 19.30 -1.74 -4.88
CA PHE A 17 20.40 -1.06 -5.54
C PHE A 17 21.04 -0.01 -4.63
N VAL A 18 20.22 0.83 -3.98
CA VAL A 18 20.70 1.89 -3.08
C VAL A 18 21.42 1.32 -1.85
N ILE A 19 20.84 0.33 -1.15
CA ILE A 19 21.49 -0.26 0.03
C ILE A 19 22.80 -0.96 -0.32
N MET A 20 22.88 -1.56 -1.52
CA MET A 20 24.08 -2.22 -2.01
C MET A 20 25.18 -1.20 -2.34
N LEU A 21 24.84 -0.11 -3.02
CA LEU A 21 25.80 0.96 -3.32
C LEU A 21 26.30 1.70 -2.08
N LEU A 22 25.43 1.88 -1.09
CA LEU A 22 25.78 2.55 0.17
C LEU A 22 26.45 1.60 1.17
N ASN A 23 26.58 0.32 0.84
CA ASN A 23 27.13 -0.75 1.68
C ASN A 23 26.73 -0.58 3.16
N LEU A 24 25.43 -0.47 3.42
CA LEU A 24 24.90 -0.30 4.77
C LEU A 24 25.35 -1.49 5.63
N GLY A 25 26.32 -1.24 6.51
CA GLY A 25 26.86 -2.24 7.44
C GLY A 25 25.76 -2.78 8.36
N HIS A 26 25.85 -4.06 8.68
CA HIS A 26 24.93 -4.74 9.59
C HIS A 26 25.26 -4.39 11.05
N ASP A 27 25.03 -3.14 11.45
CA ASP A 27 25.08 -2.76 12.88
C ASP A 27 23.78 -3.23 13.56
N TYR A 28 23.64 -4.55 13.68
CA TYR A 28 22.58 -5.19 14.44
C TYR A 28 22.95 -5.15 15.93
N GLN A 29 22.99 -3.95 16.51
CA GLN A 29 23.04 -3.78 17.96
C GLN A 29 21.70 -4.29 18.51
N LYS A 30 21.70 -5.52 19.03
CA LYS A 30 20.57 -6.07 19.78
C LYS A 30 20.41 -5.21 21.04
N ASP A 31 19.46 -4.30 21.01
CA ASP A 31 19.10 -3.52 22.18
C ASP A 31 18.23 -4.41 23.10
N LEU A 32 18.87 -5.08 24.07
CA LEU A 32 18.21 -6.01 25.01
C LEU A 32 17.13 -5.33 25.88
N LYS A 33 17.02 -3.99 25.84
CA LYS A 33 15.91 -3.23 26.45
C LYS A 33 14.55 -3.49 25.78
N GLY A 34 14.54 -4.14 24.62
CA GLY A 34 13.33 -4.46 23.85
C GLY A 34 12.38 -5.49 24.47
N GLY A 35 12.76 -6.24 25.52
CA GLY A 35 11.91 -7.32 26.05
C GLY A 35 10.55 -6.86 26.57
N VAL A 36 10.52 -5.85 27.44
CA VAL A 36 9.26 -5.30 28.01
C VAL A 36 8.45 -4.56 26.95
N TRP A 37 9.13 -3.80 26.09
CA TRP A 37 8.49 -3.09 24.97
C TRP A 37 7.94 -4.04 23.91
N ALA A 38 8.59 -5.17 23.67
CA ALA A 38 8.11 -6.22 22.76
C ALA A 38 6.88 -6.92 23.33
N ILE A 39 6.84 -7.19 24.65
CA ILE A 39 5.64 -7.76 25.30
C ILE A 39 4.48 -6.76 25.21
N PHE A 40 4.73 -5.48 25.48
CA PHE A 40 3.70 -4.44 25.35
C PHE A 40 3.22 -4.31 23.90
N ALA A 41 4.13 -4.26 22.93
CA ALA A 41 3.79 -4.22 21.50
C ALA A 41 2.99 -5.46 21.07
N PHE A 42 3.36 -6.64 21.56
CA PHE A 42 2.63 -7.89 21.28
C PHE A 42 1.23 -7.89 21.91
N MET A 43 1.09 -7.37 23.14
CA MET A 43 -0.21 -7.24 23.81
C MET A 43 -1.12 -6.24 23.09
N VAL A 44 -0.59 -5.11 22.65
CA VAL A 44 -1.34 -4.11 21.88
C VAL A 44 -1.70 -4.66 20.49
N ALA A 45 -0.75 -5.27 19.78
CA ALA A 45 -1.01 -5.86 18.47
C ALA A 45 -2.00 -7.03 18.56
N GLY A 46 -1.86 -7.89 19.58
CA GLY A 46 -2.78 -8.99 19.84
C GLY A 46 -4.17 -8.51 20.29
N GLY A 47 -4.24 -7.46 21.11
CA GLY A 47 -5.50 -6.82 21.50
C GLY A 47 -6.20 -6.17 20.31
N MET A 48 -5.46 -5.46 19.45
CA MET A 48 -5.97 -4.88 18.22
C MET A 48 -6.44 -5.96 17.25
N ALA A 49 -5.62 -7.00 17.03
CA ALA A 49 -5.96 -8.12 16.16
C ALA A 49 -7.18 -8.88 16.70
N GLY A 50 -7.29 -9.08 18.01
CA GLY A 50 -8.45 -9.69 18.65
C GLY A 50 -9.70 -8.82 18.55
N PHE A 51 -9.58 -7.51 18.74
CA PHE A 51 -10.69 -6.57 18.56
C PHE A 51 -11.19 -6.55 17.12
N LEU A 52 -10.27 -6.49 16.14
CA LEU A 52 -10.61 -6.59 14.72
C LEU A 52 -11.22 -7.95 14.38
N ALA A 53 -10.67 -9.06 14.89
CA ALA A 53 -11.23 -10.40 14.67
C ALA A 53 -12.63 -10.55 15.30
N ARG A 54 -12.94 -9.86 16.41
CA ARG A 54 -14.29 -9.86 16.99
C ARG A 54 -15.26 -8.99 16.21
N GLN A 55 -14.81 -7.82 15.72
CA GLN A 55 -15.62 -7.06 14.79
C GLN A 55 -15.88 -7.91 13.55
N VAL A 56 -14.84 -8.39 12.87
CA VAL A 56 -14.94 -9.15 11.62
C VAL A 56 -15.61 -10.52 11.76
N GLY A 57 -15.42 -11.21 12.87
CA GLY A 57 -16.12 -12.48 13.15
C GLY A 57 -17.59 -12.30 13.56
N GLY A 58 -17.99 -11.10 13.99
CA GLY A 58 -19.39 -10.74 14.26
C GLY A 58 -20.09 -10.04 13.08
N ILE A 59 -19.35 -9.71 12.02
CA ILE A 59 -19.83 -9.00 10.83
C ILE A 59 -20.95 -9.77 10.11
N GLU A 60 -20.86 -11.11 10.03
CA GLU A 60 -21.86 -11.94 9.33
C GLU A 60 -23.25 -11.87 9.98
N ALA A 61 -23.33 -11.53 11.27
CA ALA A 61 -24.58 -11.39 12.02
C ALA A 61 -25.14 -9.95 12.05
N LEU A 62 -24.42 -8.98 11.47
CA LEU A 62 -24.86 -7.59 11.42
C LEU A 62 -25.70 -7.35 10.15
N PRO A 63 -26.96 -6.85 10.26
CA PRO A 63 -27.85 -6.61 9.12
C PRO A 63 -27.33 -5.57 8.10
N ILE A 64 -26.23 -4.89 8.41
CA ILE A 64 -25.53 -3.96 7.53
C ILE A 64 -24.79 -4.71 6.40
N TYR A 65 -24.31 -5.94 6.64
CA TYR A 65 -23.59 -6.72 5.63
C TYR A 65 -24.49 -7.51 4.69
N GLN A 66 -25.73 -7.80 5.11
CA GLN A 66 -26.76 -8.33 4.22
C GLN A 66 -27.22 -7.29 3.19
N ASN A 67 -26.93 -6.01 3.41
CA ASN A 67 -27.25 -4.89 2.53
C ASN A 67 -26.00 -4.19 1.99
N ALA A 68 -24.87 -4.90 1.86
CA ALA A 68 -23.68 -4.39 1.20
C ALA A 68 -23.90 -4.33 -0.33
N GLN A 69 -24.86 -3.51 -0.78
CA GLN A 69 -25.22 -3.32 -2.19
C GLN A 69 -24.01 -2.94 -3.07
N GLY A 70 -22.98 -2.34 -2.47
CA GLY A 70 -21.73 -2.00 -3.17
C GLY A 70 -20.91 -3.21 -3.62
N GLY A 71 -20.93 -4.33 -2.88
CA GLY A 71 -20.15 -5.53 -3.22
C GLY A 71 -20.70 -6.23 -4.45
N GLU A 72 -22.02 -6.43 -4.51
CA GLU A 72 -22.69 -7.05 -5.66
C GLU A 72 -22.59 -6.19 -6.92
N ALA A 73 -22.68 -4.86 -6.77
CA ALA A 73 -22.52 -3.92 -7.88
C ALA A 73 -21.09 -3.96 -8.46
N ILE A 74 -20.07 -4.03 -7.60
CA ILE A 74 -18.66 -4.17 -8.03
C ILE A 74 -18.44 -5.51 -8.74
N ASP A 75 -18.98 -6.61 -8.22
CA ASP A 75 -18.87 -7.92 -8.85
C ASP A 75 -19.54 -7.97 -10.24
N ALA A 76 -20.68 -7.29 -10.40
CA ALA A 76 -21.34 -7.16 -11.71
C ALA A 76 -20.52 -6.31 -12.69
N LEU A 77 -19.88 -5.22 -12.22
CA LEU A 77 -18.97 -4.40 -13.02
C LEU A 77 -17.72 -5.17 -13.45
N ILE A 78 -17.14 -5.97 -12.55
CA ILE A 78 -15.98 -6.81 -12.85
C ILE A 78 -16.35 -7.88 -13.89
N ARG A 79 -17.53 -8.50 -13.80
CA ARG A 79 -17.99 -9.48 -14.79
C ARG A 79 -18.20 -8.89 -16.18
N SER A 80 -18.68 -7.64 -16.27
CA SER A 80 -18.98 -6.99 -17.55
C SER A 80 -17.79 -6.30 -18.21
N GLN A 81 -16.87 -5.72 -17.42
CA GLN A 81 -15.79 -4.86 -17.91
C GLN A 81 -14.39 -5.38 -17.54
N GLY A 82 -14.32 -6.47 -16.77
CA GLY A 82 -13.10 -6.94 -16.14
C GLY A 82 -12.69 -6.09 -14.93
N ALA A 83 -11.80 -6.63 -14.09
CA ALA A 83 -11.33 -5.94 -12.88
C ALA A 83 -10.60 -4.62 -13.18
N VAL A 84 -9.85 -4.58 -14.30
CA VAL A 84 -9.17 -3.36 -14.73
C VAL A 84 -10.16 -2.31 -15.23
N GLY A 85 -11.16 -2.72 -16.04
CA GLY A 85 -12.17 -1.81 -16.58
C GLY A 85 -13.03 -1.19 -15.48
N ALA A 86 -13.44 -1.98 -14.49
CA ALA A 86 -14.23 -1.52 -13.35
C ALA A 86 -13.52 -0.44 -12.52
N ILE A 87 -12.18 -0.45 -12.46
CA ILE A 87 -11.38 0.57 -11.76
C ILE A 87 -11.04 1.73 -12.70
N ALA A 88 -10.68 1.44 -13.95
CA ALA A 88 -10.26 2.45 -14.92
C ALA A 88 -11.38 3.41 -15.28
N HIS A 89 -12.61 2.92 -15.48
CA HIS A 89 -13.73 3.76 -15.91
C HIS A 89 -13.98 4.95 -14.97
N PRO A 90 -14.26 4.77 -13.66
CA PRO A 90 -14.44 5.90 -12.75
C PRO A 90 -13.16 6.71 -12.56
N LEU A 91 -11.97 6.12 -12.68
CA LEU A 91 -10.70 6.85 -12.58
C LEU A 91 -10.55 7.90 -13.70
N TYR A 92 -11.02 7.59 -14.90
CA TYR A 92 -10.96 8.46 -16.08
C TYR A 92 -12.23 9.28 -16.35
N THR A 93 -13.31 9.09 -15.59
CA THR A 93 -14.54 9.89 -15.74
C THR A 93 -14.81 10.75 -14.50
N ASP A 94 -14.88 10.11 -13.33
CA ASP A 94 -15.37 10.75 -12.11
C ASP A 94 -14.19 11.32 -11.29
N TYR A 95 -13.05 10.63 -11.31
CA TYR A 95 -11.84 10.98 -10.56
C TYR A 95 -10.72 11.54 -11.43
N VAL A 96 -11.06 12.16 -12.58
CA VAL A 96 -10.08 12.72 -13.53
C VAL A 96 -9.10 13.67 -12.84
N PHE A 97 -9.59 14.53 -11.95
CA PHE A 97 -8.75 15.47 -11.24
C PHE A 97 -7.71 14.77 -10.34
N ALA A 98 -8.13 13.72 -9.61
CA ALA A 98 -7.20 12.94 -8.79
C ALA A 98 -6.18 12.19 -9.66
N PHE A 99 -6.62 11.63 -10.79
CA PHE A 99 -5.74 10.98 -11.75
C PHE A 99 -4.68 11.95 -12.31
N GLU A 100 -5.08 13.15 -12.71
CA GLU A 100 -4.17 14.18 -13.22
C GLU A 100 -3.16 14.63 -12.15
N LEU A 101 -3.60 14.80 -10.90
CA LEU A 101 -2.69 15.09 -9.78
C LEU A 101 -1.65 14.00 -9.59
N THR A 102 -2.00 12.72 -9.73
CA THR A 102 -0.98 11.65 -9.69
C THR A 102 -0.01 11.73 -10.85
N GLY A 103 -0.45 12.14 -12.04
CA GLY A 103 0.43 12.41 -13.18
C GLY A 103 1.43 13.53 -12.91
N ILE A 104 0.96 14.64 -12.33
CA ILE A 104 1.83 15.75 -11.89
C ILE A 104 2.82 15.26 -10.82
N LEU A 105 2.37 14.44 -9.87
CA LEU A 105 3.23 13.86 -8.84
C LEU A 105 4.36 13.00 -9.44
N LEU A 106 4.06 12.17 -10.45
CA LEU A 106 5.06 11.39 -11.17
C LEU A 106 6.05 12.28 -11.92
N LEU A 107 5.57 13.35 -12.57
CA LEU A 107 6.42 14.33 -13.24
C LEU A 107 7.37 15.01 -12.24
N VAL A 108 6.85 15.45 -11.09
CA VAL A 108 7.65 16.03 -10.00
C VAL A 108 8.69 15.04 -9.49
N ALA A 109 8.34 13.75 -9.36
CA ALA A 109 9.29 12.73 -8.93
C ALA A 109 10.45 12.57 -9.92
N ILE A 110 10.18 12.54 -11.23
CA ILE A 110 11.23 12.45 -12.27
C ILE A 110 12.12 13.70 -12.26
N VAL A 111 11.51 14.90 -12.27
CA VAL A 111 12.26 16.16 -12.23
C VAL A 111 13.09 16.26 -10.95
N GLY A 112 12.53 15.88 -9.81
CA GLY A 112 13.21 15.87 -8.52
C GLY A 112 14.39 14.89 -8.50
N ALA A 113 14.22 13.68 -9.02
CA ALA A 113 15.30 12.70 -9.12
C ALA A 113 16.44 13.21 -10.02
N LEU A 114 16.13 13.80 -11.18
CA LEU A 114 17.14 14.37 -12.08
C LEU A 114 17.85 15.58 -11.47
N ALA A 115 17.12 16.46 -10.77
CA ALA A 115 17.70 17.62 -10.11
C ALA A 115 18.67 17.22 -8.98
N LEU A 116 18.34 16.18 -8.21
CA LEU A 116 19.21 15.63 -7.17
C LEU A 116 20.41 14.87 -7.72
N ALA A 117 20.24 14.13 -8.82
CA ALA A 117 21.32 13.39 -9.47
C ALA A 117 22.32 14.33 -10.18
N LYS A 118 21.88 15.52 -10.60
CA LYS A 118 22.73 16.49 -11.28
C LYS A 118 23.74 17.10 -10.30
N ARG A 119 24.94 16.53 -10.27
CA ARG A 119 26.09 17.11 -9.57
C ARG A 119 26.46 18.43 -10.23
N ARG A 120 26.40 19.55 -9.49
CA ARG A 120 27.01 20.80 -9.94
C ARG A 120 28.52 20.56 -9.97
N VAL A 121 29.08 20.56 -11.18
CA VAL A 121 30.51 20.74 -11.42
C VAL A 121 30.81 22.22 -11.26
#